data_AF-A0A0A1YGD1-F1
#
_entry.id   AF-A0A0A1YGD1-F1
#
_cell.length_a   1.000
_cell.length_b   1.000
_cell.length_c   1.000
_cell.angle_alpha   90.00
_cell.angle_beta   90.00
_cell.angle_gamma   90.00
#
_symmetry.space_group_name_H-M   'P 1'
#
loop_
_entity.id
_entity.type
_entity.pdbx_description
1 polymer ?
#
loop_
_entity_poly.entity_id
_entity_poly.type
_entity_poly.pdbx_seq_one_letter_code
_entity_poly.pdbx_strand_id
1 'polypeptide(L)'
;MKKTKKDPLEILLYLSILGIFIGLALSIYLYKSIFNGEFSTESADWSALGSFIGGIFAPTVSFVTLVAILITIRLQKKMLETQANEFLKLHEIQIKTLETQEHQLSHTKAILDNEKIASYKQTIFGVVAQQIDLHQKVIDRSSRSSEYMLEKKLEHPGIDLGTKPNEILNQKEEYEKKVSDLANLSIRIATTKYQSIAELDKAFAEAYIKL
;
A
#
# COMPACT_ATOMS: atom_id res chain seq x y z
N MET A 1 -9.47 -13.75 32.24
CA MET A 1 -10.06 -15.05 31.88
C MET A 1 -11.54 -15.06 32.31
N LYS A 2 -12.46 -14.71 31.40
CA LYS A 2 -13.91 -14.69 31.70
C LYS A 2 -14.39 -16.15 31.72
N LYS A 3 -14.77 -16.67 32.89
CA LYS A 3 -15.37 -18.02 33.00
C LYS A 3 -16.64 -18.04 32.15
N THR A 4 -16.61 -18.78 31.04
CA THR A 4 -17.79 -19.03 30.22
C THR A 4 -18.76 -19.88 31.03
N LYS A 5 -19.86 -19.26 31.49
CA LYS A 5 -20.95 -19.97 32.14
C LYS A 5 -21.54 -20.90 31.08
N LYS A 6 -21.35 -22.22 31.22
CA LYS A 6 -21.84 -23.23 30.27
C LYS A 6 -23.37 -23.10 30.12
N ASP A 7 -23.86 -23.27 28.89
CA ASP A 7 -25.29 -23.15 28.60
C ASP A 7 -26.06 -24.23 29.39
N PRO A 8 -27.21 -23.90 30.02
CA PRO A 8 -28.04 -24.90 30.71
C PRO A 8 -28.39 -26.11 29.84
N LEU A 9 -28.53 -25.94 28.52
CA LEU A 9 -28.79 -27.05 27.59
C LEU A 9 -27.57 -27.96 27.42
N GLU A 10 -26.37 -27.41 27.41
CA GLU A 10 -25.14 -28.21 27.36
C GLU A 10 -24.98 -29.04 28.63
N ILE A 11 -25.25 -28.43 29.80
CA ILE A 11 -25.21 -29.13 31.08
C ILE A 11 -26.24 -30.27 31.10
N LEU A 12 -27.46 -30.00 30.63
CA LEU A 12 -28.52 -31.01 30.49
C LEU A 12 -28.08 -32.16 29.58
N LEU A 13 -27.42 -31.86 28.45
CA LEU A 13 -26.92 -32.86 27.53
C LEU A 13 -25.86 -33.77 28.19
N TYR A 14 -24.87 -33.18 28.87
CA TYR A 14 -23.83 -33.95 29.58
C TYR A 14 -24.42 -34.83 30.69
N LEU A 15 -25.37 -34.31 31.46
CA LEU A 15 -26.07 -35.07 32.50
C LEU A 15 -26.90 -36.22 31.91
N SER A 16 -27.57 -35.99 30.78
CA SER A 16 -28.38 -37.02 30.12
C SER A 16 -27.52 -38.15 29.55
N ILE A 17 -26.39 -37.83 28.93
CA ILE A 17 -25.43 -38.83 28.45
C ILE A 17 -24.88 -39.65 29.63
N LEU A 18 -24.48 -39.00 30.72
CA LEU A 18 -24.01 -39.67 31.92
C LEU A 18 -25.08 -40.60 32.52
N GLY A 19 -26.33 -40.13 32.56
CA GLY A 19 -27.47 -40.92 33.03
C GLY A 19 -27.72 -42.18 32.21
N ILE A 20 -27.57 -42.10 30.87
CA ILE A 20 -27.69 -43.28 29.99
C ILE A 20 -26.60 -44.32 30.32
N PHE A 21 -25.34 -43.89 30.49
CA PHE A 21 -24.24 -44.80 30.84
C PHE A 21 -24.43 -45.46 32.21
N ILE A 22 -24.85 -44.69 33.23
CA ILE A 22 -25.15 -45.23 34.56
C ILE A 22 -26.31 -46.22 34.49
N GLY A 23 -27.39 -45.88 33.77
CA GLY A 23 -28.54 -46.75 33.60
C GLY A 23 -28.20 -48.07 32.92
N LEU A 24 -27.35 -48.04 31.88
CA LEU A 24 -26.85 -49.25 31.21
C LEU A 24 -26.03 -50.12 32.16
N ALA A 25 -25.08 -49.52 32.88
CA ALA A 25 -24.24 -50.26 33.85
C ALA A 25 -25.08 -50.88 34.98
N LEU A 26 -26.07 -50.14 35.49
CA LEU A 26 -26.98 -50.62 36.53
C LEU A 26 -27.86 -51.77 36.00
N SER A 27 -28.36 -51.68 34.78
CA SER A 27 -29.20 -52.73 34.16
C SER A 27 -28.41 -54.04 34.03
N ILE A 28 -27.16 -53.97 33.59
CA ILE A 28 -26.26 -55.14 33.49
C ILE A 28 -25.96 -55.72 34.88
N TYR A 29 -25.69 -54.85 35.87
CA TYR A 29 -25.41 -55.26 37.24
C TYR A 29 -26.60 -55.97 37.89
N LEU A 30 -27.80 -55.40 37.78
CA LEU A 30 -29.03 -55.97 38.33
C LEU A 30 -29.37 -57.30 37.66
N TYR A 31 -29.21 -57.40 36.34
CA TYR A 31 -29.39 -58.65 35.62
C TYR A 31 -28.47 -59.76 36.18
N LYS A 32 -27.17 -59.48 36.33
CA LYS A 32 -26.21 -60.44 36.88
C LYS A 32 -26.51 -60.83 38.33
N SER A 33 -26.93 -59.86 39.15
CA SER A 33 -27.19 -60.08 40.59
C SER A 33 -28.48 -60.86 40.86
N ILE A 34 -29.52 -60.68 40.04
CA ILE A 34 -30.83 -61.31 40.26
C ILE A 34 -30.84 -62.73 39.69
N PHE A 35 -30.29 -62.92 38.50
CA PHE A 35 -30.37 -64.20 37.81
C PHE A 35 -29.24 -65.18 38.15
N ASN A 36 -28.23 -64.75 38.92
CA ASN A 36 -27.16 -65.58 39.52
C ASN A 36 -26.62 -66.68 38.59
N GLY A 37 -26.54 -66.38 37.29
CA GLY A 37 -26.40 -67.37 36.22
C GLY A 37 -25.30 -66.99 35.24
N GLU A 38 -24.70 -68.01 34.64
CA GLU A 38 -23.79 -67.87 33.50
C GLU A 38 -24.48 -67.14 32.34
N PHE A 39 -23.69 -66.52 31.46
CA PHE A 39 -24.25 -65.91 30.26
C PHE A 39 -24.99 -66.97 29.44
N SER A 40 -26.25 -66.70 29.10
CA SER A 40 -27.03 -67.63 28.27
C SER A 40 -26.30 -67.88 26.94
N THR A 41 -26.18 -69.15 26.56
CA THR A 41 -25.66 -69.56 25.25
C THR A 41 -26.74 -69.48 24.17
N GLU A 42 -28.01 -69.28 24.56
CA GLU A 42 -29.15 -69.20 23.65
C GLU A 42 -29.30 -67.79 23.06
N SER A 43 -29.35 -67.71 21.73
CA SER A 43 -29.46 -66.43 21.03
C SER A 43 -30.78 -65.69 21.31
N ALA A 44 -31.85 -66.41 21.66
CA ALA A 44 -33.16 -65.85 21.96
C ALA A 44 -33.14 -64.94 23.21
N ASP A 45 -32.38 -65.30 24.24
CA ASP A 45 -32.30 -64.54 25.50
C ASP A 45 -31.57 -63.20 25.29
N TRP A 46 -30.55 -63.18 24.44
CA TRP A 46 -29.87 -61.95 24.04
C TRP A 46 -30.78 -61.03 23.21
N SER A 47 -31.64 -61.59 22.37
CA SER A 47 -32.63 -60.83 21.61
C SER A 47 -33.67 -60.18 22.54
N ALA A 48 -34.14 -60.91 23.56
CA ALA A 48 -35.07 -60.39 24.56
C ALA A 48 -34.44 -59.28 25.42
N LEU A 49 -33.20 -59.48 25.88
CA LEU A 49 -32.43 -58.46 26.61
C LEU A 49 -32.22 -57.19 25.77
N GLY A 50 -31.81 -57.36 24.52
CA GLY A 50 -31.62 -56.26 23.57
C GLY A 50 -32.93 -55.49 23.31
N SER A 51 -34.06 -56.20 23.26
CA SER A 51 -35.39 -55.58 23.09
C SER A 51 -35.82 -54.78 24.31
N PHE A 52 -35.54 -55.27 25.53
CA PHE A 52 -35.81 -54.55 26.77
C PHE A 52 -34.96 -53.27 26.90
N ILE A 53 -33.64 -53.39 26.70
CA ILE A 53 -32.72 -52.24 26.72
C ILE A 53 -33.09 -51.27 25.60
N GLY A 54 -33.31 -51.76 24.38
CA GLY A 54 -33.73 -50.95 23.24
C GLY A 54 -35.03 -50.19 23.51
N GLY A 55 -36.03 -50.83 24.10
CA GLY A 55 -37.32 -50.21 24.43
C GLY A 55 -37.21 -49.09 25.46
N ILE A 56 -36.34 -49.24 26.47
CA ILE A 56 -36.15 -48.23 27.52
C ILE A 56 -35.26 -47.07 27.04
N PHE A 57 -34.14 -47.39 26.38
CA PHE A 57 -33.14 -46.38 26.03
C PHE A 57 -33.42 -45.67 24.71
N ALA A 58 -34.17 -46.26 23.76
CA ALA A 58 -34.42 -45.62 22.47
C ALA A 58 -35.17 -44.27 22.59
N PRO A 59 -36.23 -44.12 23.41
CA PRO A 59 -36.87 -42.83 23.64
C PRO A 59 -35.92 -41.81 24.30
N THR A 60 -35.11 -42.25 25.28
CA THR A 60 -34.13 -41.39 25.98
C THR A 60 -33.05 -40.89 25.03
N VAL A 61 -32.47 -41.78 24.22
CA VAL A 61 -31.47 -41.42 23.20
C VAL A 61 -32.08 -40.46 22.19
N SER A 62 -33.30 -40.73 21.71
CA SER A 62 -34.00 -39.84 20.76
C SER A 62 -34.20 -38.43 21.32
N PHE A 63 -34.58 -38.32 22.61
CA PHE A 63 -34.70 -37.02 23.29
C PHE A 63 -33.35 -36.30 23.41
N VAL A 64 -32.28 -37.01 23.80
CA VAL A 64 -30.92 -36.46 23.88
C VAL A 64 -30.45 -35.96 22.51
N THR A 65 -30.71 -36.72 21.44
CA THR A 65 -30.41 -36.32 20.07
C THR A 65 -31.17 -35.05 19.68
N LEU A 66 -32.45 -34.93 20.02
CA LEU A 66 -33.23 -33.72 19.75
C LEU A 66 -32.64 -32.49 20.47
N VAL A 67 -32.27 -32.64 21.74
CA VAL A 67 -31.61 -31.57 22.52
C VAL A 67 -30.28 -31.17 21.90
N ALA A 68 -29.46 -32.15 21.47
CA ALA A 68 -28.19 -31.89 20.80
C ALA A 68 -28.39 -31.09 19.51
N ILE A 69 -29.34 -31.50 18.66
CA ILE A 69 -29.67 -30.78 17.41
C ILE A 69 -30.13 -29.35 17.71
N LEU A 70 -30.96 -29.14 18.73
CA LEU A 70 -31.42 -27.81 19.13
C LEU A 70 -30.23 -26.90 19.53
N ILE A 71 -29.27 -27.43 20.29
CA ILE A 71 -28.04 -26.71 20.66
C ILE A 71 -27.24 -26.36 19.40
N THR A 72 -27.07 -27.31 18.49
CA THR A 72 -26.35 -27.09 17.23
C THR A 72 -27.00 -25.99 16.40
N ILE A 73 -28.34 -25.99 16.23
CA ILE A 73 -29.06 -24.96 15.49
C ILE A 73 -28.88 -23.58 16.14
N ARG A 74 -28.94 -23.50 17.47
CA ARG A 74 -28.72 -22.24 18.21
C ARG A 74 -27.30 -21.70 18.00
N LEU A 75 -26.30 -22.58 18.06
CA LEU A 75 -24.91 -22.20 17.85
C LEU A 75 -24.67 -21.74 16.40
N GLN A 76 -25.23 -22.47 15.43
CA GLN A 76 -25.18 -22.11 14.01
C GLN A 76 -25.83 -20.74 13.75
N LYS A 77 -27.00 -20.47 14.33
CA LYS A 77 -27.67 -19.17 14.22
C LYS A 77 -26.80 -18.03 14.78
N LYS A 78 -26.25 -18.20 15.99
CA LYS A 78 -25.38 -17.20 16.61
C LYS A 78 -24.12 -16.94 15.78
N MET A 79 -23.55 -18.00 15.19
CA MET A 79 -22.38 -17.89 14.33
C MET A 79 -22.71 -17.13 13.04
N LEU A 80 -23.87 -17.37 12.41
CA LEU A 80 -24.35 -16.66 11.23
C LEU A 80 -24.58 -15.17 11.52
N GLU A 81 -25.24 -14.83 12.63
CA GLU A 81 -25.45 -13.44 13.05
C GLU A 81 -24.12 -12.72 13.28
N THR A 82 -23.16 -13.39 13.91
CA THR A 82 -21.82 -12.83 14.13
C THR A 82 -21.08 -12.60 12.81
N GLN A 83 -21.11 -13.58 11.90
CA GLN A 83 -20.50 -13.45 10.57
C GLN A 83 -21.13 -12.33 9.75
N ALA A 84 -22.46 -12.19 9.77
CA ALA A 84 -23.15 -11.11 9.07
C ALA A 84 -22.73 -9.74 9.59
N ASN A 85 -22.61 -9.57 10.92
CA ASN A 85 -22.15 -8.33 11.51
C ASN A 85 -20.69 -8.01 11.15
N GLU A 86 -19.79 -8.99 11.21
CA GLU A 86 -18.39 -8.81 10.81
C GLU A 86 -18.26 -8.49 9.31
N PHE A 87 -19.07 -9.11 8.46
CA PHE A 87 -19.12 -8.80 7.03
C PHE A 87 -19.53 -7.34 6.78
N LEU A 88 -20.55 -6.84 7.47
CA LEU A 88 -20.99 -5.43 7.35
C LEU A 88 -19.88 -4.46 7.77
N LYS A 89 -19.19 -4.73 8.88
CA LYS A 89 -18.03 -3.91 9.31
C LYS A 89 -16.90 -3.92 8.28
N LEU A 90 -16.58 -5.10 7.73
CA LEU A 90 -15.56 -5.23 6.70
C LEU A 90 -15.93 -4.44 5.45
N HIS A 91 -17.19 -4.48 5.04
CA HIS A 91 -17.69 -3.72 3.89
C HIS A 91 -17.55 -2.21 4.12
N GLU A 92 -17.90 -1.71 5.32
CA GLU A 92 -17.74 -0.30 5.68
C GLU A 92 -16.26 0.13 5.65
N ILE A 93 -15.36 -0.69 6.21
CA ILE A 93 -13.91 -0.45 6.17
C ILE A 93 -13.39 -0.42 4.72
N GLN A 94 -13.91 -1.31 3.86
CA GLN A 94 -13.51 -1.37 2.46
C GLN A 94 -13.91 -0.11 1.69
N ILE A 95 -15.13 0.38 1.87
CA ILE A 95 -15.60 1.63 1.25
C ILE A 95 -14.69 2.80 1.68
N LYS A 96 -14.46 2.96 2.99
CA LYS A 96 -13.60 4.02 3.51
C LYS A 96 -12.16 3.92 2.99
N THR A 97 -11.66 2.70 2.81
CA THR A 97 -10.33 2.44 2.25
C THR A 97 -10.25 2.86 0.78
N LEU A 98 -11.28 2.55 -0.01
CA LEU A 98 -11.37 2.96 -1.40
C LEU A 98 -11.41 4.49 -1.53
N GLU A 99 -12.25 5.17 -0.76
CA GLU A 99 -12.30 6.65 -0.73
C GLU A 99 -10.94 7.27 -0.39
N THR A 100 -10.25 6.68 0.59
CA THR A 100 -8.91 7.14 0.98
C THR A 100 -7.89 6.92 -0.13
N GLN A 101 -7.94 5.77 -0.82
CA GLN A 101 -7.06 5.46 -1.95
C GLN A 101 -7.31 6.39 -3.14
N GLU A 102 -8.56 6.68 -3.48
CA GLU A 102 -8.90 7.63 -4.55
C GLU A 102 -8.36 9.03 -4.24
N HIS A 103 -8.53 9.49 -2.98
CA HIS A 103 -7.97 10.75 -2.54
C HIS A 103 -6.43 10.75 -2.65
N GLN A 104 -5.75 9.71 -2.18
CA GLN A 104 -4.29 9.58 -2.32
C GLN A 104 -3.83 9.58 -3.78
N LEU A 105 -4.52 8.84 -4.65
CA LEU A 105 -4.21 8.78 -6.08
C LEU A 105 -4.30 10.16 -6.72
N SER A 106 -5.31 10.95 -6.36
CA SER A 106 -5.47 12.31 -6.87
C SER A 106 -4.31 13.24 -6.46
N HIS A 107 -3.86 13.17 -5.21
CA HIS A 107 -2.71 13.93 -4.71
C HIS A 107 -1.40 13.46 -5.34
N THR A 108 -1.18 12.15 -5.43
CA THR A 108 0.02 11.59 -6.07
C THR A 108 0.09 11.98 -7.54
N LYS A 109 -1.02 11.98 -8.27
CA LYS A 109 -1.04 12.43 -9.67
C LYS A 109 -0.61 13.90 -9.80
N ALA A 110 -1.15 14.78 -8.96
CA ALA A 110 -0.75 16.18 -8.94
C ALA A 110 0.74 16.38 -8.57
N ILE A 111 1.26 15.59 -7.62
CA ILE A 111 2.68 15.62 -7.25
C ILE A 111 3.55 15.16 -8.43
N LEU A 112 3.19 14.05 -9.09
CA LEU A 112 3.93 13.53 -10.25
C LEU A 112 4.00 14.53 -11.39
N ASP A 113 2.89 15.22 -11.69
CA ASP A 113 2.87 16.23 -12.75
C ASP A 113 3.76 17.43 -12.40
N ASN A 114 3.76 17.87 -11.14
CA ASN A 114 4.68 18.91 -10.66
C ASN A 114 6.15 18.46 -10.70
N GLU A 115 6.44 17.21 -10.33
CA GLU A 115 7.79 16.64 -10.34
C GLU A 115 8.35 16.54 -11.76
N LYS A 116 7.52 16.14 -12.74
CA LYS A 116 7.90 16.14 -14.16
C LYS A 116 8.30 17.53 -14.64
N ILE A 117 7.55 18.57 -14.28
CA ILE A 117 7.88 19.96 -14.62
C ILE A 117 9.19 20.39 -13.95
N ALA A 118 9.38 20.06 -12.66
CA ALA A 118 10.60 20.39 -11.93
C ALA A 118 11.84 19.68 -12.53
N SER A 119 11.72 18.40 -12.87
CA SER A 119 12.77 17.64 -13.54
C SER A 119 13.15 18.26 -14.88
N TYR A 120 12.16 18.65 -15.68
CA TYR A 120 12.41 19.31 -16.96
C TYR A 120 13.05 20.70 -16.81
N LYS A 121 12.64 21.49 -15.80
CA LYS A 121 13.33 22.75 -15.44
C LYS A 121 14.80 22.51 -15.13
N GLN A 122 15.12 21.45 -14.39
CA GLN A 122 16.51 21.10 -14.07
C GLN A 122 17.33 20.79 -15.34
N THR A 123 16.73 20.10 -16.32
CA THR A 123 17.36 19.87 -17.62
C THR A 123 17.64 21.20 -18.34
N ILE A 124 16.65 22.11 -18.39
CA ILE A 124 16.84 23.43 -19.00
C ILE A 124 17.95 24.22 -18.29
N PHE A 125 17.97 24.23 -16.96
CA PHE A 125 19.04 24.90 -16.20
C PHE A 125 20.42 24.29 -16.47
N GLY A 126 20.51 22.97 -16.63
CA GLY A 126 21.75 22.32 -17.05
C GLY A 126 22.25 22.84 -18.40
N VAL A 127 21.36 22.95 -19.40
CA VAL A 127 21.69 23.47 -20.73
C VAL A 127 22.10 24.95 -20.67
N VAL A 128 21.34 25.78 -19.94
CA VAL A 128 21.63 27.22 -19.79
C VAL A 128 22.97 27.43 -19.07
N ALA A 129 23.23 26.69 -18.00
CA ALA A 129 24.50 26.77 -17.28
C ALA A 129 25.69 26.37 -18.18
N GLN A 130 25.52 25.31 -18.99
CA GLN A 130 26.53 24.90 -19.97
C GLN A 130 26.79 26.00 -21.01
N GLN A 131 25.75 26.68 -21.50
CA GLN A 131 25.91 27.79 -22.45
C GLN A 131 26.60 29.01 -21.82
N ILE A 132 26.27 29.34 -20.57
CA ILE A 132 26.95 30.41 -19.81
C ILE A 132 28.45 30.10 -19.68
N ASP A 133 28.81 28.87 -19.31
CA ASP A 133 30.20 28.44 -19.19
C ASP A 133 30.95 28.52 -20.54
N LEU A 134 30.31 28.11 -21.65
CA LEU A 134 30.88 28.24 -22.98
C LEU A 134 31.16 29.70 -23.35
N HIS A 135 30.22 30.62 -23.10
CA HIS A 135 30.41 32.04 -23.38
C HIS A 135 31.45 32.69 -22.45
N GLN A 136 31.47 32.33 -21.17
CA GLN A 136 32.51 32.78 -20.22
C GLN A 136 33.91 32.37 -20.68
N LYS A 137 34.09 31.15 -21.18
CA LYS A 137 35.39 30.73 -21.76
C LYS A 137 35.81 31.57 -22.95
N VAL A 138 34.86 32.03 -23.78
CA VAL A 138 35.16 32.95 -24.89
C VAL A 138 35.56 34.33 -24.36
N ILE A 139 34.83 34.86 -23.38
CA ILE A 139 35.16 36.14 -22.71
C ILE A 139 36.57 36.11 -22.10
N ASP A 140 36.92 35.02 -21.41
CA ASP A 140 38.24 34.83 -20.81
C ASP A 140 39.34 34.77 -21.87
N ARG A 141 39.09 34.03 -22.97
CA ARG A 141 40.03 33.94 -24.09
C ARG A 141 40.24 35.30 -24.75
N SER A 142 39.16 36.05 -24.98
CA SER A 142 39.23 37.41 -25.53
C SER A 142 39.99 38.34 -24.59
N SER A 143 39.74 38.27 -23.28
CA SER A 143 40.44 39.08 -22.28
C SER A 143 41.95 38.79 -22.27
N ARG A 144 42.36 37.52 -22.20
CA ARG A 144 43.78 37.13 -22.27
C ARG A 144 44.43 37.52 -23.59
N SER A 145 43.71 37.41 -24.70
CA SER A 145 44.22 37.82 -26.01
C SER A 145 44.48 39.33 -26.06
N SER A 146 43.59 40.14 -25.48
CA SER A 146 43.79 41.59 -25.38
C SER A 146 44.98 41.95 -24.51
N GLU A 147 45.13 41.29 -23.36
CA GLU A 147 46.28 41.48 -22.45
C GLU A 147 47.61 41.16 -23.15
N TYR A 148 47.68 40.01 -23.84
CA TYR A 148 48.86 39.61 -24.60
C TYR A 148 49.23 40.63 -25.70
N MET A 149 48.24 41.17 -26.42
CA MET A 149 48.49 42.19 -27.43
C MET A 149 49.00 43.50 -26.82
N LEU A 150 48.47 43.89 -25.65
CA LEU A 150 48.92 45.09 -24.94
C LEU A 150 50.37 44.93 -24.47
N GLU A 151 50.72 43.77 -23.89
CA GLU A 151 52.07 43.41 -23.47
C GLU A 151 53.05 43.49 -24.66
N LYS A 152 52.72 42.87 -25.79
CA LYS A 152 53.57 42.91 -27.00
C LYS A 152 53.77 44.31 -27.56
N LYS A 153 52.74 45.16 -27.49
CA LYS A 153 52.84 46.57 -27.89
C LYS A 153 53.75 47.37 -26.97
N LEU A 154 53.71 47.10 -25.66
CA LEU A 154 54.58 47.73 -24.67
C LEU A 154 56.05 47.31 -24.88
N GLU A 155 56.30 46.03 -25.18
CA GLU A 155 57.63 45.53 -25.51
C GLU A 155 58.18 46.12 -26.83
N HIS A 156 57.31 46.36 -27.82
CA HIS A 156 57.69 46.85 -29.16
C HIS A 156 56.74 47.98 -29.62
N PRO A 157 57.05 49.25 -29.27
CA PRO A 157 56.15 50.39 -29.50
C PRO A 157 55.78 50.69 -30.96
N GLY A 158 56.55 50.15 -31.91
CA GLY A 158 56.32 50.32 -33.35
C GLY A 158 55.36 49.29 -33.99
N ILE A 159 54.85 48.31 -33.23
CA ILE A 159 53.89 47.32 -33.75
C ILE A 159 52.52 47.97 -33.95
N ASP A 160 52.06 48.04 -35.20
CA ASP A 160 50.69 48.41 -35.54
C ASP A 160 49.76 47.20 -35.37
N LEU A 161 48.79 47.33 -34.47
CA LEU A 161 47.80 46.31 -34.16
C LEU A 161 46.53 46.43 -35.01
N GLY A 162 46.38 47.51 -35.79
CA GLY A 162 45.19 47.77 -36.59
C GLY A 162 43.89 47.74 -35.78
N THR A 163 42.84 47.15 -36.35
CA THR A 163 41.48 47.04 -35.75
C THR A 163 41.31 45.89 -34.76
N LYS A 164 42.28 44.96 -34.68
CA LYS A 164 42.18 43.73 -33.89
C LYS A 164 41.82 43.94 -32.41
N PRO A 165 42.39 44.96 -31.71
CA PRO A 165 42.01 45.20 -30.31
C PRO A 165 40.53 45.56 -30.15
N ASN A 166 39.98 46.38 -31.05
CA ASN A 166 38.57 46.76 -31.03
C ASN A 166 37.66 45.59 -31.41
N GLU A 167 38.07 44.74 -32.35
CA GLU A 167 37.32 43.52 -32.70
C GLU A 167 37.21 42.56 -31.52
N ILE A 168 38.29 42.36 -30.77
CA ILE A 168 38.29 41.50 -29.57
C ILE A 168 37.45 42.13 -28.45
N LEU A 169 37.51 43.45 -28.28
CA LEU A 169 36.70 44.16 -27.29
C LEU A 169 35.21 44.05 -27.61
N ASN A 170 34.82 44.32 -28.86
CA ASN A 170 33.43 44.19 -29.31
C ASN A 170 32.92 42.75 -29.16
N GLN A 171 33.75 41.76 -29.50
CA GLN A 171 33.40 40.35 -29.32
C GLN A 171 33.20 40.02 -27.84
N LYS A 172 34.06 40.52 -26.96
CA LYS A 172 33.92 40.34 -25.52
C LYS A 172 32.60 40.93 -25.00
N GLU A 173 32.29 42.17 -25.36
CA GLU A 173 31.05 42.84 -24.97
C GLU A 173 29.80 42.08 -25.45
N GLU A 174 29.83 41.54 -26.69
CA GLU A 174 28.74 40.73 -27.23
C GLU A 174 28.48 39.47 -26.38
N TYR A 175 29.54 38.74 -26.00
CA TYR A 175 29.38 37.54 -25.19
C TYR A 175 29.02 37.84 -23.74
N GLU A 176 29.50 38.95 -23.16
CA GLU A 176 29.08 39.40 -21.82
C GLU A 176 27.58 39.70 -21.79
N LYS A 177 27.06 40.34 -22.84
CA LYS A 177 25.63 40.55 -23.01
C LYS A 177 24.86 39.23 -23.09
N LYS A 178 25.31 38.27 -23.92
CA LYS A 178 24.67 36.94 -24.03
C LYS A 178 24.64 36.19 -22.69
N VAL A 179 25.72 36.26 -21.90
CA VAL A 179 25.76 35.67 -20.55
C VAL A 179 24.73 36.34 -19.63
N SER A 180 24.63 37.67 -19.66
CA SER A 180 23.63 38.40 -18.88
C SER A 180 22.20 38.00 -19.28
N ASP A 181 21.93 37.92 -20.58
CA ASP A 181 20.61 37.60 -21.09
C ASP A 181 20.22 36.14 -20.78
N LEU A 182 21.17 35.19 -20.84
CA LEU A 182 20.97 33.80 -20.39
C LEU A 182 20.72 33.70 -18.88
N ALA A 183 21.42 34.50 -18.07
CA ALA A 183 21.19 34.55 -16.63
C ALA A 183 19.77 35.05 -16.31
N ASN A 184 19.32 36.11 -17.00
CA ASN A 184 17.96 36.62 -16.89
C ASN A 184 16.90 35.59 -17.32
N LEU A 185 17.17 34.82 -18.39
CA LEU A 185 16.31 33.72 -18.82
C LEU A 185 16.17 32.66 -17.72
N SER A 186 17.27 32.25 -17.08
CA SER A 186 17.23 31.24 -16.01
C SER A 186 16.39 31.71 -14.82
N ILE A 187 16.53 32.98 -14.41
CA ILE A 187 15.73 33.59 -13.33
C ILE A 187 14.24 33.60 -13.69
N ARG A 188 13.92 33.96 -14.95
CA ARG A 188 12.53 33.99 -15.43
C ARG A 188 11.89 32.59 -15.38
N ILE A 189 12.63 31.56 -15.79
CA ILE A 189 12.14 30.17 -15.76
C ILE A 189 12.01 29.65 -14.32
N ALA A 190 12.91 30.05 -13.42
CA ALA A 190 12.83 29.69 -12.01
C ALA A 190 11.57 30.26 -11.34
N THR A 191 11.28 31.53 -11.60
CA THR A 191 10.19 32.29 -10.93
C THR A 191 8.82 32.06 -11.54
N THR A 192 8.74 31.65 -12.81
CA THR A 192 7.46 31.40 -13.49
C THR A 192 6.88 30.04 -13.09
N LYS A 193 5.59 30.02 -12.76
CA LYS A 193 4.81 28.78 -12.59
C LYS A 193 4.32 28.31 -13.96
N TYR A 194 4.55 27.04 -14.26
CA TYR A 194 4.10 26.41 -15.49
C TYR A 194 3.11 25.30 -15.15
N GLN A 195 2.08 25.14 -15.97
CA GLN A 195 1.09 24.08 -15.79
C GLN A 195 1.43 22.82 -16.59
N SER A 196 2.34 22.91 -17.56
CA SER A 196 2.77 21.78 -18.37
C SER A 196 4.20 21.92 -18.89
N ILE A 197 4.79 20.80 -19.29
CA ILE A 197 6.09 20.78 -19.98
C ILE A 197 6.00 21.54 -21.31
N ALA A 198 4.91 21.40 -22.07
CA ALA A 198 4.76 22.07 -23.36
C ALA A 198 4.75 23.61 -23.24
N GLU A 199 4.13 24.14 -22.18
CA GLU A 199 4.15 25.57 -21.87
C GLU A 199 5.57 26.04 -21.52
N LEU A 200 6.28 25.28 -20.69
CA LEU A 200 7.66 25.57 -20.31
C LEU A 200 8.61 25.52 -21.51
N ASP A 201 8.52 24.49 -22.34
CA ASP A 201 9.32 24.34 -23.57
C ASP A 201 9.09 25.52 -24.53
N LYS A 202 7.82 25.86 -24.79
CA LYS A 202 7.47 27.03 -25.61
C LYS A 202 8.04 28.33 -25.05
N ALA A 203 7.89 28.56 -23.74
CA ALA A 203 8.40 29.77 -23.09
C ALA A 203 9.94 29.86 -23.15
N PHE A 204 10.63 28.72 -23.02
CA PHE A 204 12.08 28.65 -23.18
C PHE A 204 12.49 28.94 -24.62
N ALA A 205 11.89 28.28 -25.61
CA ALA A 205 12.20 28.48 -27.02
C ALA A 205 11.98 29.94 -27.47
N GLU A 206 10.84 30.54 -27.12
CA GLU A 206 10.54 31.93 -27.46
C GLU A 206 11.51 32.93 -26.83
N ALA A 207 11.96 32.66 -25.60
CA ALA A 207 12.90 33.53 -24.92
C ALA A 207 14.34 33.33 -25.43
N TYR A 208 14.71 32.10 -25.79
CA TYR A 208 16.03 31.77 -26.35
C TYR A 208 16.23 32.38 -27.73
N ILE A 209 15.20 32.43 -28.59
CA ILE A 209 15.28 33.07 -29.91
C ILE A 209 15.55 34.59 -29.83
N LYS A 210 15.24 35.22 -28.69
CA LYS A 210 15.42 36.67 -28.47
C LYS A 210 16.81 37.03 -27.93
N LEU A 211 17.64 36.04 -27.58
CA LEU A 211 19.03 36.17 -27.14
C LEU A 211 19.96 36.31 -28.36
#